data_AF-A0A940J9X1-F1
#
_entry.id   AF-A0A940J9X1-F1
#
_cell.length_a   1.000
_cell.length_b   1.000
_cell.length_c   1.000
_cell.angle_alpha   90.00
_cell.angle_beta   90.00
_cell.angle_gamma   90.00
#
_symmetry.space_group_name_H-M   'P 1'
#
loop_
_entity.id
_entity.type
_entity.pdbx_description
1 polymer ?
#
loop_
_entity_poly.entity_id
_entity_poly.type
_entity_poly.pdbx_seq_one_letter_code
_entity_poly.pdbx_strand_id
1 'polypeptide(L)'
;MKKILFALAMTISLFSCKKDSSDDDTPGCYECTVTQTVVGMDDMNSTSTIEQCDLTGAQAQQVEKSGTVTQTMNMGGETITQKVVTKCNRK
;
A
#
# COMPACT_ATOMS: atom_id res chain seq x y z
N MET A 1 -36.55 46.39 28.50
CA MET A 1 -35.78 45.31 29.16
C MET A 1 -34.46 45.13 28.41
N LYS A 2 -33.33 45.23 29.12
CA LYS A 2 -31.96 45.02 28.63
C LYS A 2 -31.71 43.53 28.32
N LYS A 3 -31.02 43.22 27.21
CA LYS A 3 -29.93 42.22 27.03
C LYS A 3 -29.20 42.58 25.72
N ILE A 4 -28.06 43.29 25.71
CA ILE A 4 -26.67 42.82 25.91
C ILE A 4 -26.43 41.51 25.11
N LEU A 5 -25.89 41.63 23.89
CA LEU A 5 -24.45 41.47 23.53
C LEU A 5 -23.95 40.03 23.71
N PHE A 6 -23.58 39.37 22.60
CA PHE A 6 -22.31 38.65 22.50
C PHE A 6 -21.96 38.44 21.03
N ALA A 7 -20.88 39.10 20.62
CA ALA A 7 -20.17 38.82 19.38
C ALA A 7 -19.46 37.47 19.50
N LEU A 8 -19.52 36.67 18.44
CA LEU A 8 -18.53 35.61 18.21
C LEU A 8 -18.08 35.73 16.76
N ALA A 9 -17.18 36.70 16.52
CA ALA A 9 -16.33 36.70 15.35
C ALA A 9 -15.35 35.54 15.51
N MET A 10 -15.68 34.38 14.94
CA MET A 10 -14.77 33.26 14.86
C MET A 10 -13.92 33.44 13.61
N THR A 11 -12.85 34.23 13.77
CA THR A 11 -11.70 34.23 12.87
C THR A 11 -11.04 32.85 12.94
N ILE A 12 -11.42 31.96 12.02
CA ILE A 12 -10.58 30.79 11.71
C ILE A 12 -9.59 31.26 10.66
N SER A 13 -8.54 31.92 11.16
CA SER A 13 -7.31 32.14 10.42
C SER A 13 -6.51 30.83 10.42
N LEU A 14 -6.13 30.42 9.21
CA LEU A 14 -4.87 29.72 8.90
C LEU A 14 -4.67 28.32 9.50
N PHE A 15 -5.24 27.32 8.82
CA PHE A 15 -4.43 26.18 8.41
C PHE A 15 -4.69 25.93 6.93
N SER A 16 -4.04 26.72 6.06
CA SER A 16 -3.60 26.18 4.79
C SER A 16 -2.55 25.12 5.13
N CYS A 17 -3.01 23.93 5.51
CA CYS A 17 -2.24 22.72 5.29
C CYS A 17 -2.01 22.72 3.78
N LYS A 18 -0.85 23.23 3.35
CA LYS A 18 -0.19 22.65 2.19
C LYS A 18 -0.07 21.18 2.56
N LYS A 19 -1.06 20.39 2.12
CA LYS A 19 -0.84 18.99 1.86
C LYS A 19 0.30 19.04 0.88
N ASP A 20 1.53 18.88 1.40
CA ASP A 20 2.67 18.48 0.62
C ASP A 20 2.09 17.47 -0.34
N SER A 21 2.09 17.84 -1.61
CA SER A 21 1.65 16.97 -2.68
C SER A 21 2.77 15.95 -2.77
N SER A 22 2.77 15.02 -1.81
CA SER A 22 3.62 13.86 -1.79
C SER A 22 3.48 13.27 -3.18
N ASP A 23 4.59 12.91 -3.80
CA ASP A 23 4.61 12.24 -5.10
C ASP A 23 3.65 11.03 -5.17
N ASP A 24 3.18 10.54 -4.01
CA ASP A 24 2.10 9.56 -3.81
C ASP A 24 0.73 9.91 -4.42
N ASP A 25 0.35 11.18 -4.60
CA ASP A 25 -0.97 11.52 -5.18
C ASP A 25 -0.95 11.62 -6.72
N THR A 26 0.23 11.70 -7.34
CA THR A 26 0.36 11.78 -8.81
C THR A 26 0.45 10.39 -9.40
N PRO A 27 -0.50 9.98 -10.27
CA PRO A 27 -0.45 8.68 -10.93
C PRO A 27 0.87 8.46 -11.69
N GLY A 28 1.39 7.25 -11.64
CA GLY A 28 2.62 6.85 -12.31
C GLY A 28 2.64 5.36 -12.64
N CYS A 29 3.72 4.92 -13.28
CA CYS A 29 3.99 3.52 -13.53
C CYS A 29 4.81 2.92 -12.39
N TYR A 30 4.40 1.73 -11.95
CA TYR A 30 5.04 0.95 -10.92
C TYR A 30 5.41 -0.41 -11.48
N GLU A 31 6.62 -0.86 -11.19
CA GLU A 31 7.04 -2.23 -11.44
C GLU A 31 6.89 -3.04 -10.16
N CYS A 32 5.94 -3.97 -10.17
CA CYS A 32 5.64 -4.88 -9.09
C CYS A 32 6.34 -6.22 -9.30
N THR A 33 7.30 -6.53 -8.44
CA THR A 33 7.96 -7.82 -8.37
C THR A 33 7.23 -8.71 -7.37
N VAL A 34 6.75 -9.86 -7.83
CA VAL A 34 6.14 -10.92 -7.03
C VAL A 34 7.16 -12.03 -6.85
N THR A 35 7.54 -12.32 -5.62
CA THR A 35 8.42 -13.43 -5.25
C THR A 35 7.62 -14.47 -4.49
N GLN A 36 7.65 -15.72 -4.96
CA GLN A 36 7.07 -16.87 -4.28
C GLN A 36 8.20 -17.74 -3.75
N THR A 37 8.08 -18.21 -2.51
CA THR A 37 9.06 -19.07 -1.85
C THR A 37 8.34 -20.16 -1.08
N VAL A 38 8.77 -21.41 -1.25
CA VAL A 38 8.32 -22.54 -0.44
C VAL A 38 9.31 -22.74 0.72
N VAL A 39 8.82 -22.60 1.95
CA VAL A 39 9.65 -22.72 3.16
C VAL A 39 10.08 -24.17 3.34
N GLY A 40 11.38 -24.39 3.55
CA GLY A 40 11.96 -25.74 3.71
C GLY A 40 12.30 -26.44 2.40
N MET A 41 12.08 -25.79 1.25
CA MET A 41 12.51 -26.25 -0.07
C MET A 41 13.28 -25.11 -0.75
N ASP A 42 14.60 -25.07 -0.54
CA ASP A 42 15.46 -23.95 -0.97
C ASP A 42 15.45 -23.71 -2.49
N ASP A 43 15.17 -24.75 -3.29
CA ASP A 43 15.12 -24.68 -4.75
C ASP A 43 13.76 -24.25 -5.32
N MET A 44 12.72 -24.12 -4.48
CA MET A 44 11.38 -23.73 -4.91
C MET A 44 11.12 -22.24 -4.63
N ASN A 45 11.74 -21.40 -5.46
CA ASN A 45 11.39 -19.99 -5.58
C ASN A 45 11.01 -19.64 -7.02
N SER A 46 10.12 -18.66 -7.16
CA SER A 46 9.72 -18.12 -8.46
C SER A 46 9.55 -16.62 -8.34
N THR A 47 10.04 -15.89 -9.34
CA THR A 47 9.94 -14.43 -9.40
C THR A 47 9.25 -14.03 -10.68
N SER A 48 8.36 -13.05 -10.60
CA SER A 48 7.68 -12.46 -11.77
C SER A 48 7.58 -10.95 -11.59
N THR A 49 7.71 -10.21 -12.68
CA THR A 49 7.54 -8.75 -12.69
C THR A 49 6.32 -8.38 -13.50
N ILE A 50 5.57 -7.40 -13.00
CA ILE A 50 4.36 -6.87 -13.63
C ILE A 50 4.44 -5.36 -13.57
N GLU A 51 4.26 -4.71 -14.72
CA GLU A 51 4.16 -3.25 -14.79
C GLU A 51 2.69 -2.83 -14.68
N GLN A 52 2.41 -1.85 -13.81
CA GLN A 52 1.10 -1.25 -13.64
C GLN A 52 1.22 0.27 -13.69
N CYS A 53 0.55 0.88 -14.66
CA CYS A 53 0.52 2.33 -14.85
C CYS A 53 -0.77 2.95 -14.31
N ASP A 54 -0.76 4.28 -14.22
CA ASP A 54 -1.88 5.09 -13.71
C ASP A 54 -2.25 4.78 -12.25
N LEU A 55 -1.27 4.32 -11.45
CA LEU A 55 -1.45 4.09 -10.03
C LEU A 55 -0.95 5.28 -9.22
N THR A 56 -1.71 5.68 -8.21
CA THR A 56 -1.18 6.52 -7.11
C THR A 56 -0.30 5.67 -6.20
N GLY A 57 0.55 6.32 -5.40
CA GLY A 57 1.38 5.63 -4.41
C GLY A 57 0.56 4.84 -3.39
N ALA A 58 -0.60 5.36 -2.97
CA ALA A 58 -1.52 4.65 -2.10
C ALA A 58 -2.10 3.38 -2.76
N GLN A 59 -2.42 3.43 -4.06
CA GLN A 59 -2.90 2.26 -4.80
C GLN A 59 -1.79 1.23 -4.97
N ALA A 60 -0.56 1.65 -5.29
CA ALA A 60 0.59 0.76 -5.38
C ALA A 60 0.88 0.05 -4.03
N GLN A 61 0.83 0.78 -2.91
CA GLN A 61 0.97 0.19 -1.57
C GLN A 61 -0.16 -0.81 -1.25
N GLN A 62 -1.38 -0.53 -1.70
CA GLN A 62 -2.48 -1.47 -1.56
C GLN A 62 -2.24 -2.75 -2.37
N VAL A 63 -1.70 -2.63 -3.59
CA VAL A 63 -1.29 -3.79 -4.41
C VAL A 63 -0.21 -4.60 -3.69
N GLU A 64 0.87 -3.97 -3.21
CA GLU A 64 1.92 -4.65 -2.44
C GLU A 64 1.38 -5.44 -1.24
N LYS A 65 0.52 -4.78 -0.46
CA LYS A 65 -0.07 -5.38 0.74
C LYS A 65 -0.99 -6.55 0.40
N SER A 66 -1.83 -6.39 -0.63
CA SER A 66 -2.77 -7.44 -1.05
C SER A 66 -2.08 -8.64 -1.71
N GLY A 67 -0.96 -8.40 -2.40
CA GLY A 67 -0.15 -9.43 -3.04
C GLY A 67 0.87 -10.10 -2.12
N THR A 68 0.98 -9.69 -0.85
CA THR A 68 1.89 -10.29 0.13
C THR A 68 1.11 -11.18 1.08
N VAL A 69 1.29 -12.50 0.96
CA VAL A 69 0.55 -13.50 1.73
C VAL A 69 1.45 -14.65 2.16
N THR A 70 1.16 -15.23 3.32
CA THR A 70 1.74 -16.50 3.76
C THR A 70 0.61 -17.51 3.84
N GLN A 71 0.77 -18.65 3.17
CA GLN A 71 -0.22 -19.72 3.13
C GLN A 71 0.43 -21.01 3.61
N THR A 72 -0.29 -21.77 4.42
CA THR A 72 0.12 -23.10 4.87
C THR A 72 -0.91 -24.09 4.41
N MET A 73 -0.48 -25.13 3.70
CA MET A 73 -1.32 -26.15 3.11
C MET A 73 -0.78 -27.54 3.39
N ASN A 74 -1.67 -28.52 3.53
CA ASN A 74 -1.28 -29.92 3.70
C ASN A 74 -1.39 -30.63 2.34
N MET A 75 -0.30 -31.20 1.86
CA MET A 75 -0.23 -31.93 0.60
C MET A 75 0.39 -33.30 0.87
N GLY A 76 -0.38 -34.37 0.64
CA GLY A 76 0.14 -35.74 0.82
C GLY A 76 0.55 -36.10 2.25
N GLY A 77 0.01 -35.43 3.27
CA GLY A 77 0.38 -35.63 4.68
C GLY A 77 1.51 -34.72 5.16
N GLU A 78 2.15 -33.97 4.26
CA GLU A 78 3.19 -33.00 4.59
C GLU A 78 2.60 -31.58 4.66
N THR A 79 3.09 -30.79 5.62
CA THR A 79 2.69 -29.38 5.76
C THR A 79 3.68 -28.51 5.00
N ILE A 80 3.21 -27.84 3.96
CA ILE A 80 3.98 -26.92 3.13
C ILE A 80 3.58 -25.50 3.48
N THR A 81 4.56 -24.62 3.67
CA THR A 81 4.32 -23.18 3.84
C THR A 81 4.85 -22.43 2.64
N GLN A 82 3.99 -21.71 1.95
CA GLN A 82 4.31 -20.84 0.84
C GLN A 82 4.24 -19.39 1.28
N LYS A 83 5.28 -18.62 0.97
CA LYS A 83 5.34 -17.17 1.18
C LYS A 83 5.33 -16.49 -0.18
N VAL A 84 4.39 -15.58 -0.38
CA VAL A 84 4.33 -14.68 -1.53
C VAL A 84 4.60 -13.28 -1.02
N VAL A 85 5.56 -12.60 -1.64
CA VAL A 85 5.92 -11.21 -1.32
C VAL A 85 5.81 -10.40 -2.59
N THR A 86 5.01 -9.33 -2.54
CA THR A 86 4.89 -8.37 -3.64
C THR A 86 5.55 -7.07 -3.23
N LYS A 87 6.42 -6.54 -4.08
CA LYS A 87 7.08 -5.24 -3.92
C LYS A 87 6.94 -4.43 -5.20
N CYS A 88 6.41 -3.23 -5.10
CA CYS A 88 6.16 -2.32 -6.20
C CYS A 88 7.05 -1.08 -6.04
N ASN A 89 7.88 -0.82 -7.04
CA ASN A 89 8.70 0.38 -7.08
C ASN A 89 8.21 1.27 -8.21
N ARG A 90 8.11 2.58 -7.96
CA ARG A 90 7.83 3.54 -9.03
C ARG A 90 8.97 3.50 -10.05
N LYS A 91 8.62 3.48 -11.34
CA LYS A 91 9.57 3.56 -12.45
C LYS A 91 10.05 4.99 -12.69
#